data_AF-A0A7K0DTB1-F1
#
_entry.id   AF-A0A7K0DTB1-F1
#
_cell.length_a   1.000
_cell.length_b   1.000
_cell.length_c   1.000
_cell.angle_alpha   90.00
_cell.angle_beta   90.00
_cell.angle_gamma   90.00
#
_symmetry.space_group_name_H-M   'P 1'
#
loop_
_entity.id
_entity.type
_entity.pdbx_description
1 polymer ?
#
loop_
_entity_poly.entity_id
_entity_poly.type
_entity_poly.pdbx_seq_one_letter_code
_entity_poly.pdbx_strand_id
1 'polypeptide(L)'
;MAEELDDIGRETAALMKQMLQLATLVALRTRERGQKEAEARVKVTEQRIKDAKELALREARESKAKDPRNVELTRMLDRPPLERPGVSLERDRFAAEASAARGEAQAAAAAAPAVRYDSAERRTALAAHLTKIGVAPELRQIRMLMEVGQAQPASEAVRSVPDDNERLAKRLREQELARQRGLERSR
;
A
#
# COMPACT_ATOMS: atom_id res chain seq x y z
N MET A 1 61.29 27.69 -39.12
CA MET A 1 60.21 27.13 -39.95
C MET A 1 59.68 25.79 -39.43
N ALA A 2 60.48 24.72 -39.29
CA ALA A 2 59.95 23.42 -38.81
C ALA A 2 59.75 23.35 -37.28
N GLU A 3 60.68 23.90 -36.49
CA GLU A 3 60.59 23.89 -35.02
C GLU A 3 59.43 24.76 -34.49
N GLU A 4 59.15 25.90 -35.13
CA GLU A 4 58.03 26.79 -34.77
C GLU A 4 56.66 26.14 -34.97
N LEU A 5 56.53 25.22 -35.94
CA LEU A 5 55.28 24.48 -36.19
C LEU A 5 55.02 23.42 -35.12
N ASP A 6 56.08 22.76 -34.63
CA ASP A 6 55.98 21.77 -33.55
C ASP A 6 55.64 22.43 -32.20
N ASP A 7 56.16 23.62 -31.94
CA ASP A 7 55.84 24.38 -30.72
C ASP A 7 54.39 24.87 -30.70
N ILE A 8 53.87 25.36 -31.83
CA ILE A 8 52.44 25.70 -31.99
C ILE A 8 51.56 24.45 -31.79
N GLY A 9 51.99 23.28 -32.28
CA GLY A 9 51.30 22.01 -32.07
C GLY A 9 51.25 21.59 -30.58
N ARG A 10 52.32 21.85 -29.82
CA ARG A 10 52.38 21.57 -28.38
C ARG A 10 51.52 22.53 -27.57
N GLU A 11 51.55 23.82 -27.91
CA GLU A 11 50.73 24.85 -27.24
C GLU A 11 49.24 24.64 -27.48
N THR A 12 48.84 24.32 -28.71
CA THR A 12 47.44 24.02 -29.04
C THR A 12 46.93 22.77 -28.34
N ALA A 13 47.76 21.71 -28.25
CA ALA A 13 47.42 20.50 -27.49
C ALA A 13 47.31 20.77 -25.98
N ALA A 14 48.20 21.59 -25.42
CA ALA A 14 48.14 22.00 -24.02
C ALA A 14 46.86 22.82 -23.73
N LEU A 15 46.50 23.73 -24.63
CA LEU A 15 45.30 24.55 -24.53
C LEU A 15 44.02 23.70 -24.64
N MET A 16 43.97 22.74 -25.56
CA MET A 16 42.85 21.79 -25.65
C MET A 16 42.71 20.95 -24.37
N LYS A 17 43.83 20.50 -23.80
CA LYS A 17 43.82 19.74 -22.54
C LYS A 17 43.29 20.59 -21.38
N GLN A 18 43.68 21.85 -21.28
CA GLN A 18 43.17 22.78 -20.27
C GLN A 18 41.66 23.06 -20.47
N MET A 19 41.22 23.27 -21.70
CA MET A 19 39.80 23.45 -22.03
C MET A 19 38.98 22.21 -21.67
N LEU A 20 39.50 21.02 -21.92
CA LEU A 20 38.85 19.77 -21.52
C LEU A 20 38.74 19.65 -19.99
N GLN A 21 39.80 20.02 -19.25
CA GLN A 21 39.79 20.03 -17.78
C GLN A 21 38.80 21.04 -17.19
N LEU A 22 38.69 22.22 -17.81
CA LEU A 22 37.68 23.22 -17.42
C LEU A 22 36.27 22.71 -17.71
N ALA A 23 36.05 22.10 -18.88
CA ALA A 23 34.76 21.54 -19.25
C ALA A 23 34.32 20.42 -18.29
N THR A 24 35.23 19.53 -17.90
CA THR A 24 34.92 18.47 -16.92
C THR A 24 34.61 19.05 -15.54
N LEU A 25 35.37 20.05 -15.08
CA LEU A 25 35.09 20.70 -13.80
C LEU A 25 33.74 21.44 -13.80
N VAL A 26 33.38 22.12 -14.89
CA VAL A 26 32.06 22.74 -15.04
C VAL A 26 30.96 21.69 -15.04
N ALA A 27 31.13 20.58 -15.75
CA ALA A 27 30.16 19.48 -15.78
C ALA A 27 29.95 18.84 -14.40
N LEU A 28 31.02 18.66 -13.61
CA LEU A 28 30.91 18.16 -12.25
C LEU A 28 30.19 19.16 -11.35
N ARG A 29 30.54 20.45 -11.44
CA ARG A 29 29.91 21.51 -10.64
C ARG A 29 28.43 21.70 -10.95
N THR A 30 28.02 21.58 -12.22
CA THR A 30 26.60 21.68 -12.61
C THR A 30 25.82 20.46 -12.13
N ARG A 31 26.41 19.26 -12.19
CA ARG A 31 25.81 18.04 -11.62
C ARG A 31 25.62 18.16 -10.11
N GLU A 32 26.64 18.60 -9.37
CA GLU A 32 26.54 18.78 -7.91
C GLU A 32 25.46 19.80 -7.52
N ARG A 33 25.38 20.91 -8.26
CA ARG A 33 24.34 21.91 -8.05
C ARG A 33 22.95 21.33 -8.31
N GLY A 34 22.78 20.59 -9.41
CA GLY A 34 21.52 19.93 -9.73
C GLY A 34 21.10 18.90 -8.67
N GLN A 35 22.06 18.14 -8.14
CA GLN A 35 21.82 17.19 -7.04
C GLN A 35 21.36 17.89 -5.77
N LYS A 36 22.06 18.96 -5.35
CA LYS A 36 21.68 19.74 -4.16
C LYS A 36 20.30 20.38 -4.29
N GLU A 37 19.97 20.92 -5.46
CA GLU A 37 18.65 21.51 -5.72
C GLU A 37 17.54 20.44 -5.74
N ALA A 38 17.82 19.25 -6.27
CA ALA A 38 16.90 18.12 -6.22
C ALA A 38 16.66 17.64 -4.78
N GLU A 39 17.71 17.45 -4.00
CA GLU A 39 17.62 17.08 -2.58
C GLU A 39 16.86 18.12 -1.76
N ALA A 40 17.08 19.42 -2.03
CA ALA A 40 16.34 20.49 -1.38
C ALA A 40 14.84 20.43 -1.69
N ARG A 41 14.48 20.19 -2.96
CA ARG A 41 13.07 20.02 -3.36
C ARG A 41 12.44 18.80 -2.70
N VAL A 42 13.14 17.67 -2.65
CA VAL A 42 12.67 16.46 -1.96
C VAL A 42 12.40 16.76 -0.49
N LYS A 43 13.35 17.40 0.21
CA LYS A 43 13.17 17.78 1.63
C LYS A 43 11.94 18.67 1.85
N VAL A 44 11.71 19.66 0.99
CA VAL A 44 10.53 20.54 1.08
C VAL A 44 9.25 19.73 0.84
N THR A 45 9.22 18.83 -0.14
CA THR A 45 8.04 17.99 -0.39
C THR A 45 7.77 17.02 0.77
N GLU A 46 8.82 16.43 1.33
CA GLU A 46 8.70 15.55 2.50
C GLU A 46 8.16 16.29 3.72
N GLN A 47 8.65 17.50 3.98
CA GLN A 47 8.14 18.36 5.05
C GLN A 47 6.66 18.68 4.85
N ARG A 48 6.27 19.13 3.65
CA ARG A 48 4.86 19.40 3.33
C ARG A 48 3.96 18.17 3.49
N ILE A 49 4.44 16.99 3.11
CA ILE A 49 3.68 15.74 3.29
C ILE A 49 3.54 15.39 4.78
N LYS A 50 4.58 15.60 5.59
CA LYS A 50 4.51 15.38 7.05
C LYS A 50 3.51 16.33 7.69
N ASP A 51 3.57 17.62 7.36
CA ASP A 51 2.68 18.63 7.91
C ASP A 51 1.21 18.35 7.53
N ALA A 52 0.96 17.98 6.27
CA ALA A 52 -0.37 17.60 5.81
C ALA A 52 -0.91 16.35 6.53
N LYS A 53 -0.05 15.35 6.77
CA LYS A 53 -0.42 14.16 7.55
C LYS A 53 -0.73 14.50 9.00
N GLU A 54 0.05 15.39 9.62
CA GLU A 54 -0.19 15.80 10.99
C GLU A 54 -1.50 16.58 11.13
N LEU A 55 -1.77 17.51 10.22
CA LEU A 55 -3.05 18.23 10.18
C LEU A 55 -4.23 17.28 10.00
N ALA A 56 -4.15 16.34 9.05
CA ALA A 56 -5.20 15.35 8.84
C ALA A 56 -5.42 14.46 10.08
N LEU A 57 -4.35 14.10 10.81
CA LEU A 57 -4.47 13.34 12.06
C LEU A 57 -5.12 14.17 13.18
N ARG A 58 -4.79 15.46 13.27
CA ARG A 58 -5.44 16.37 14.23
C ARG A 58 -6.92 16.54 13.91
N GLU A 59 -7.27 16.81 12.66
CA GLU A 59 -8.66 16.92 12.20
C GLU A 59 -9.45 15.62 12.43
N ALA A 60 -8.84 14.46 12.18
CA ALA A 60 -9.46 13.16 12.45
C ALA A 60 -9.65 12.89 13.95
N ARG A 61 -8.76 13.39 14.82
CA ARG A 61 -8.95 13.30 16.28
C ARG A 61 -10.06 14.22 16.75
N GLU A 62 -10.10 15.45 16.24
CA GLU A 62 -11.17 16.39 16.57
C GLU A 62 -12.54 15.91 16.11
N SER A 63 -12.65 15.35 14.90
CA SER A 63 -13.90 14.82 14.39
C SER A 63 -14.39 13.61 15.21
N LYS A 64 -13.47 12.72 15.59
CA LYS A 64 -13.78 11.61 16.50
C LYS A 64 -14.20 12.10 17.89
N ALA A 65 -13.56 13.14 18.42
CA ALA A 65 -13.92 13.71 19.72
C ALA A 65 -15.29 14.41 19.69
N LYS A 66 -15.66 15.02 18.55
CA LYS A 66 -16.94 15.70 18.34
C LYS A 66 -18.07 14.75 17.91
N ASP A 67 -17.79 13.47 17.66
CA ASP A 67 -18.80 12.47 17.31
C ASP A 67 -19.81 12.33 18.48
N PRO A 68 -21.12 12.52 18.24
CA PRO A 68 -22.14 12.44 19.28
C PRO A 68 -22.08 11.12 20.06
N ARG A 69 -21.73 10.01 19.39
CA ARG A 69 -21.59 8.71 20.05
C ARG A 69 -20.44 8.69 21.06
N ASN A 70 -19.30 9.29 20.73
CA ASN A 70 -18.16 9.35 21.64
C ASN A 70 -18.40 10.32 22.78
N VAL A 71 -19.11 11.42 22.52
CA VAL A 71 -19.54 12.38 23.56
C VAL A 71 -20.52 11.73 24.54
N GLU A 72 -21.43 10.88 24.07
CA GLU A 72 -22.32 10.11 24.95
C GLU A 72 -21.55 9.07 25.77
N LEU A 73 -20.58 8.38 25.14
CA LEU A 73 -19.72 7.43 25.85
C LEU A 73 -18.89 8.09 26.95
N THR A 74 -18.31 9.27 26.70
CA THR A 74 -17.59 10.01 27.75
C THR A 74 -18.53 10.43 28.87
N ARG A 75 -19.74 10.91 28.57
CA ARG A 75 -20.76 11.21 29.59
C ARG A 75 -21.18 9.99 30.41
N MET A 76 -21.19 8.78 29.82
CA MET A 76 -21.48 7.55 30.55
C MET A 76 -20.32 7.11 31.45
N LEU A 77 -19.07 7.36 31.03
CA LEU A 77 -17.86 7.09 31.83
C LEU A 77 -17.70 8.08 32.98
N ASP A 78 -18.02 9.35 32.77
CA ASP A 78 -17.98 10.41 33.79
C ASP A 78 -19.12 10.26 34.81
N ARG A 79 -20.15 9.47 34.47
CA ARG A 79 -21.20 9.15 35.43
C ARG A 79 -20.58 8.26 36.52
N PRO A 80 -20.59 8.71 37.80
CA PRO A 80 -20.03 7.90 38.87
C PRO A 80 -20.69 6.53 38.85
N PRO A 81 -19.91 5.44 39.02
CA PRO A 81 -20.49 4.10 39.03
C PRO A 81 -21.56 4.10 40.12
N LEU A 82 -22.80 3.81 39.71
CA LEU A 82 -23.88 3.59 40.66
C LEU A 82 -23.36 2.56 41.65
N GLU A 83 -23.19 2.96 42.92
CA GLU A 83 -22.82 2.10 44.02
C GLU A 83 -23.93 1.06 44.19
N ARG A 84 -23.92 0.03 43.35
CA ARG A 84 -24.59 -1.23 43.62
C ARG A 84 -23.64 -2.02 44.50
N PRO A 85 -24.00 -2.30 45.76
CA PRO A 85 -23.16 -3.12 46.61
C PRO A 85 -23.13 -4.54 46.04
N GLY A 86 -21.93 -5.01 45.71
CA GLY A 86 -21.61 -6.43 45.59
C GLY A 86 -21.97 -7.12 44.28
N VAL A 87 -21.07 -7.05 43.29
CA VAL A 87 -20.62 -8.26 42.57
C VAL A 87 -19.14 -8.05 42.24
N SER A 88 -18.26 -8.59 43.09
CA SER A 88 -16.83 -8.73 42.79
C SER A 88 -16.68 -9.66 41.60
N LEU A 89 -16.44 -9.09 40.43
CA LEU A 89 -16.11 -9.87 39.24
C LEU A 89 -14.66 -10.33 39.39
N GLU A 90 -14.43 -11.63 39.38
CA GLU A 90 -13.13 -12.31 39.22
C GLU A 90 -12.43 -11.98 37.87
N ARG A 91 -12.76 -10.83 37.27
CA ARG A 91 -12.46 -10.40 35.91
C ARG A 91 -11.00 -10.06 35.67
N ASP A 92 -10.19 -9.84 36.70
CA ASP A 92 -8.78 -9.47 36.50
C ASP A 92 -7.91 -10.66 36.12
N ARG A 93 -8.29 -11.90 36.51
CA ARG A 93 -7.61 -13.12 36.02
C ARG A 93 -8.05 -13.48 34.60
N PHE A 94 -9.33 -13.32 34.30
CA PHE A 94 -9.86 -13.49 32.94
C PHE A 94 -9.41 -12.39 31.99
N ALA A 95 -8.98 -11.21 32.43
CA ALA A 95 -8.48 -10.16 31.55
C ALA A 95 -7.14 -10.52 30.90
N ALA A 96 -6.26 -11.21 31.64
CA ALA A 96 -4.99 -11.71 31.12
C ALA A 96 -5.21 -12.85 30.10
N GLU A 97 -6.04 -13.83 30.43
CA GLU A 97 -6.41 -14.92 29.52
C GLU A 97 -7.27 -14.43 28.33
N ALA A 98 -8.15 -13.45 28.53
CA ALA A 98 -8.90 -12.82 27.44
C ALA A 98 -8.03 -11.95 26.53
N SER A 99 -6.89 -11.42 27.01
CA SER A 99 -5.97 -10.70 26.15
C SER A 99 -5.20 -11.64 25.23
N ALA A 100 -4.77 -12.80 25.74
CA ALA A 100 -4.16 -13.87 24.96
C ALA A 100 -5.19 -14.48 23.98
N ALA A 101 -6.40 -14.79 24.46
CA ALA A 101 -7.49 -15.30 23.62
C ALA A 101 -7.98 -14.29 22.58
N ARG A 102 -7.89 -12.97 22.83
CA ARG A 102 -8.18 -11.94 21.81
C ARG A 102 -7.11 -11.87 20.73
N GLY A 103 -5.84 -12.06 21.07
CA GLY A 103 -4.75 -12.16 20.10
C GLY A 103 -4.88 -13.38 19.20
N GLU A 104 -5.21 -14.53 19.78
CA GLU A 104 -5.47 -15.78 19.05
C GLU A 104 -6.80 -15.74 18.27
N ALA A 105 -7.85 -15.13 18.82
CA ALA A 105 -9.13 -14.95 18.13
C ALA A 105 -9.05 -13.91 16.99
N GLN A 106 -8.18 -12.90 17.07
CA GLN A 106 -7.92 -11.99 15.93
C GLN A 106 -7.13 -12.70 14.82
N ALA A 107 -6.15 -13.53 15.18
CA ALA A 107 -5.43 -14.35 14.21
C ALA A 107 -6.35 -15.40 13.55
N ALA A 108 -7.26 -16.01 14.33
CA ALA A 108 -8.26 -16.94 13.82
C ALA A 108 -9.40 -16.26 13.05
N ALA A 109 -9.81 -15.04 13.40
CA ALA A 109 -10.81 -14.25 12.66
C ALA A 109 -10.27 -13.72 11.32
N ALA A 110 -8.95 -13.57 11.17
CA ALA A 110 -8.30 -13.30 9.89
C ALA A 110 -8.22 -14.56 8.99
N ALA A 111 -8.27 -15.76 9.58
CA ALA A 111 -8.18 -17.04 8.88
C ALA A 111 -9.54 -17.72 8.62
N ALA A 112 -10.57 -17.39 9.40
CA ALA A 112 -11.92 -17.90 9.19
C ALA A 112 -12.60 -17.10 8.06
N PRO A 113 -13.23 -17.76 7.06
CA PRO A 113 -14.10 -17.04 6.13
C PRO A 113 -15.19 -16.39 6.97
N ALA A 114 -15.24 -15.06 6.97
CA ALA A 114 -16.29 -14.34 7.68
C ALA A 114 -17.62 -14.87 7.15
N VAL A 115 -18.32 -15.68 7.95
CA VAL A 115 -19.66 -16.17 7.64
C VAL A 115 -20.59 -14.97 7.73
N ARG A 116 -20.55 -14.17 6.66
CA ARG A 116 -21.34 -12.96 6.50
C ARG A 116 -22.67 -13.41 5.93
N TYR A 117 -23.73 -13.05 6.64
CA TYR A 117 -25.09 -13.42 6.30
C TYR A 117 -25.44 -12.95 4.88
N ASP A 118 -25.60 -13.91 3.97
CA ASP A 118 -26.01 -13.69 2.59
C ASP A 118 -27.38 -14.35 2.40
N SER A 119 -28.44 -13.54 2.48
CA SER A 119 -29.81 -13.97 2.20
C SER A 119 -30.22 -13.54 0.79
N ALA A 120 -31.14 -14.29 0.18
CA ALA A 120 -31.69 -13.96 -1.13
C ALA A 120 -32.35 -12.56 -1.14
N GLU A 121 -33.05 -12.21 -0.06
CA GLU A 121 -33.66 -10.89 0.16
C GLU A 121 -32.63 -9.75 0.18
N ARG A 122 -31.44 -10.01 0.73
CA ARG A 122 -30.36 -9.02 0.74
C ARG A 122 -29.80 -8.79 -0.66
N ARG A 123 -29.65 -9.85 -1.47
CA ARG A 123 -29.17 -9.72 -2.86
C ARG A 123 -30.15 -8.93 -3.73
N THR A 124 -31.46 -9.16 -3.57
CA THR A 124 -32.49 -8.44 -4.32
C THR A 124 -32.58 -6.97 -3.90
N ALA A 125 -32.52 -6.67 -2.60
CA ALA A 125 -32.49 -5.31 -2.08
C ALA A 125 -31.26 -4.52 -2.59
N LEU A 126 -30.07 -5.15 -2.59
CA LEU A 126 -28.86 -4.56 -3.13
C LEU A 126 -28.96 -4.31 -4.65
N ALA A 127 -29.48 -5.28 -5.41
CA ALA A 127 -29.67 -5.12 -6.86
C ALA A 127 -30.63 -3.97 -7.19
N ALA A 128 -31.75 -3.86 -6.45
CA ALA A 128 -32.71 -2.76 -6.60
C ALA A 128 -32.09 -1.41 -6.25
N HIS A 129 -31.33 -1.33 -5.15
CA HIS A 129 -30.64 -0.13 -4.73
C HIS A 129 -29.58 0.34 -5.74
N LEU A 130 -28.77 -0.57 -6.27
CA LEU A 130 -27.76 -0.25 -7.28
C LEU A 130 -28.39 0.20 -8.61
N THR A 131 -29.56 -0.34 -8.94
CA THR A 131 -30.34 0.13 -10.10
C THR A 131 -30.86 1.54 -9.88
N LYS A 132 -31.36 1.85 -8.67
CA LYS A 132 -31.83 3.19 -8.28
C LYS A 132 -30.73 4.25 -8.32
N ILE A 133 -29.48 3.87 -8.01
CA ILE A 133 -28.30 4.76 -8.07
C ILE A 133 -27.79 4.94 -9.52
N GLY A 134 -28.30 4.17 -10.49
CA GLY A 134 -27.88 4.25 -11.88
C GLY A 134 -26.59 3.49 -12.19
N VAL A 135 -26.24 2.48 -11.40
CA VAL A 135 -25.07 1.63 -11.66
C VAL A 135 -25.34 0.74 -12.87
N ALA A 136 -24.43 0.80 -13.84
CA ALA A 136 -24.44 -0.02 -15.04
C ALA A 136 -24.56 -1.53 -14.69
N PRO A 137 -25.30 -2.33 -15.48
CA PRO A 137 -25.59 -3.72 -15.15
C PRO A 137 -24.33 -4.59 -15.03
N GLU A 138 -23.28 -4.27 -15.79
CA GLU A 138 -21.99 -4.97 -15.75
C GLU A 138 -21.23 -4.75 -14.44
N LEU A 139 -21.26 -3.52 -13.89
CA LEU A 139 -20.60 -3.18 -12.64
C LEU A 139 -21.42 -3.58 -11.41
N ARG A 140 -22.73 -3.81 -11.59
CA ARG A 140 -23.65 -4.18 -10.52
C ARG A 140 -23.26 -5.49 -9.86
N GLN A 141 -22.91 -6.51 -10.65
CA GLN A 141 -22.54 -7.83 -10.13
C GLN A 141 -21.26 -7.77 -9.28
N ILE A 142 -20.25 -7.04 -9.78
CA ILE A 142 -18.99 -6.83 -9.05
C ILE A 142 -19.26 -6.09 -7.75
N ARG A 143 -20.08 -5.03 -7.78
CA ARG A 143 -20.44 -4.28 -6.58
C ARG A 143 -21.24 -5.13 -5.59
N MET A 144 -22.17 -5.94 -6.06
CA MET A 144 -22.89 -6.89 -5.21
C MET A 144 -21.94 -7.88 -4.54
N LEU A 145 -20.97 -8.44 -5.27
CA LEU A 145 -19.94 -9.34 -4.70
C LEU A 145 -19.10 -8.65 -3.61
N MET A 146 -18.76 -7.36 -3.81
CA MET A 146 -18.07 -6.55 -2.79
C MET A 146 -18.93 -6.32 -1.55
N GLU A 147 -20.20 -5.93 -1.71
CA GLU A 147 -21.11 -5.67 -0.59
C GLU A 147 -21.51 -6.97 0.15
N VAL A 148 -21.58 -8.10 -0.56
CA VAL A 148 -21.82 -9.44 0.03
C VAL A 148 -20.55 -9.99 0.70
N GLY A 149 -19.39 -9.36 0.47
CA GLY A 149 -18.12 -9.76 1.08
C GLY A 149 -17.49 -11.00 0.46
N GLN A 150 -17.94 -11.40 -0.74
CA GLN A 150 -17.32 -12.47 -1.52
C GLN A 150 -16.19 -11.96 -2.41
N ALA A 151 -16.11 -10.65 -2.65
CA ALA A 151 -14.97 -10.07 -3.34
C ALA A 151 -13.80 -9.81 -2.38
N GLN A 152 -12.60 -10.24 -2.76
CA GLN A 152 -11.37 -9.79 -2.11
C GLN A 152 -11.18 -8.28 -2.36
N PRO A 153 -10.87 -7.48 -1.33
CA PRO A 153 -10.56 -6.07 -1.53
C PRO A 153 -9.25 -5.93 -2.32
N ALA A 154 -9.17 -4.90 -3.17
CA ALA A 154 -8.02 -4.69 -4.07
C ALA A 154 -6.67 -4.65 -3.32
N SER A 155 -6.65 -4.13 -2.09
CA SER A 155 -5.47 -4.11 -1.22
C SER A 155 -5.00 -5.50 -0.77
N GLU A 156 -5.92 -6.45 -0.63
CA GLU A 156 -5.60 -7.84 -0.29
C GLU A 156 -5.23 -8.64 -1.54
N ALA A 157 -5.90 -8.41 -2.68
CA ALA A 157 -5.55 -9.04 -3.96
C ALA A 157 -4.10 -8.77 -4.40
N VAL A 158 -3.58 -7.58 -4.11
CA VAL A 158 -2.16 -7.22 -4.38
C VAL A 158 -1.19 -7.92 -3.43
N ARG A 159 -1.63 -8.30 -2.22
CA ARG A 159 -0.80 -9.02 -1.25
C ARG A 159 -0.86 -10.52 -1.43
N SER A 160 -1.99 -11.03 -1.90
CA SER A 160 -2.23 -12.44 -2.18
C SER A 160 -1.90 -12.79 -3.63
N VAL A 161 -0.90 -12.16 -4.25
CA VAL A 161 -0.39 -12.64 -5.55
C VAL A 161 0.07 -14.08 -5.32
N PRO A 162 -0.67 -15.10 -5.79
CA PRO A 162 -0.39 -16.44 -5.39
C PRO A 162 0.80 -16.98 -6.21
N ASP A 163 1.49 -17.97 -5.64
CA ASP A 163 2.40 -18.91 -6.32
C ASP A 163 1.75 -19.62 -7.52
N ASP A 164 0.48 -19.35 -7.82
CA ASP A 164 -0.24 -19.86 -8.98
C ASP A 164 0.41 -19.41 -10.30
N ASN A 165 1.06 -18.25 -10.35
CA ASN A 165 1.89 -17.87 -11.50
C ASN A 165 3.09 -18.83 -11.67
N GLU A 166 3.71 -19.28 -10.57
CA GLU A 166 4.78 -20.27 -10.62
C GLU A 166 4.27 -21.67 -10.96
N ARG A 167 3.08 -22.06 -10.46
CA ARG A 167 2.44 -23.35 -10.78
C ARG A 167 1.99 -23.40 -12.23
N LEU A 168 1.48 -22.29 -12.78
CA LEU A 168 1.14 -22.17 -14.20
C LEU A 168 2.40 -22.17 -15.07
N ALA A 169 3.46 -21.47 -14.67
CA ALA A 169 4.75 -21.50 -15.36
C ALA A 169 5.39 -22.90 -15.35
N LYS A 170 5.28 -23.65 -14.25
CA LYS A 170 5.73 -25.05 -14.16
C LYS A 170 4.91 -25.97 -15.09
N ARG A 171 3.58 -25.86 -15.08
CA ARG A 171 2.71 -26.65 -15.99
C ARG A 171 2.97 -26.35 -17.47
N LEU A 172 3.23 -25.09 -17.82
CA LEU A 172 3.57 -24.70 -19.20
C LEU A 172 4.92 -25.31 -19.63
N ARG A 173 5.95 -25.26 -18.76
CA ARG A 173 7.25 -25.90 -19.03
C ARG A 173 7.14 -27.42 -19.16
N GLU A 174 6.32 -28.06 -18.33
CA GLU A 174 6.06 -29.51 -18.42
C GLU A 174 5.34 -29.89 -19.73
N GLN A 175 4.39 -29.07 -20.20
CA GLN A 175 3.72 -29.28 -21.48
C GLN A 175 4.67 -29.08 -22.67
N GLU A 176 5.57 -28.09 -22.61
CA GLU A 176 6.59 -27.89 -23.65
C GLU A 176 7.58 -29.06 -23.72
N LEU A 177 8.05 -29.56 -22.58
CA LEU A 177 8.91 -30.74 -22.51
C LEU A 177 8.21 -32.01 -23.00
N ALA A 178 6.91 -32.16 -22.71
CA ALA A 178 6.11 -33.28 -23.21
C ALA A 178 5.92 -33.22 -24.74
N ARG A 179 5.75 -32.02 -25.31
CA ARG A 179 5.68 -31.82 -26.78
C ARG A 179 7.01 -32.12 -27.46
N GLN A 180 8.13 -31.69 -26.87
CA GLN A 180 9.47 -31.97 -27.40
C GLN A 180 9.79 -33.48 -27.42
N ARG A 181 9.48 -34.20 -26.33
CA ARG A 181 9.65 -35.67 -26.27
C ARG A 181 8.71 -36.45 -27.20
N GLY A 182 7.60 -35.86 -27.63
CA GLY A 182 6.69 -36.45 -28.61
C GLY A 182 7.20 -36.34 -30.05
N LEU A 183 7.93 -35.27 -30.36
CA LEU A 183 8.52 -35.03 -31.69
C LEU A 183 9.76 -35.89 -31.97
N GLU A 184 10.45 -36.36 -30.92
CA GLU A 184 11.64 -37.23 -31.05
C GLU A 184 11.31 -38.69 -31.38
N ARG A 185 10.04 -39.13 -31.25
CA ARG A 185 9.63 -40.50 -31.60
C ARG A 185 9.12 -40.67 -33.02
N SER A 186 8.98 -39.58 -33.77
CA SER A 186 8.45 -39.58 -35.14
C SER A 186 9.48 -39.17 -36.19
N ARG A 187 10.76 -39.39 -35.93
CA ARG A 187 11.85 -39.25 -36.91
C ARG A 187 12.56 -40.57 -37.10
#